data_AF-B9M9I3-F1
#
_entry.id   AF-B9M9I3-F1
#
_cell.length_a   1.000
_cell.length_b   1.000
_cell.length_c   1.000
_cell.angle_alpha   90.00
_cell.angle_beta   90.00
_cell.angle_gamma   90.00
#
_symmetry.space_group_name_H-M   'P 1'
#
loop_
_entity.id
_entity.type
_entity.pdbx_description
1 polymer ?
#
loop_
_entity_poly.entity_id
_entity_poly.type
_entity_poly.pdbx_seq_one_letter_code
_entity_poly.pdbx_strand_id
1 'polypeptide(L)'
;MRVNFCKLLPCVAFAGVMSMAVSFSSAAAADTPTPATALYEQLEVFHGHVCAGSLFGARLGFAAKEALKAAGGTGKFKSNYYDLSCPVDGIQVGAGTTYGNKALVVQDRDEHRLVLTAEGNGLTAEARLTRKAEEMGLRTRDLGKKAKALGAGSPDRQKLEQEIENIYIWLKTAPAGEVVKVTMLNKKLKR
;
A
#
# COMPACT_ATOMS: atom_id res chain seq x y z
N MET A 1 11.24 -38.57 72.13
CA MET A 1 12.59 -38.56 72.74
C MET A 1 13.56 -37.94 71.74
N ARG A 2 14.46 -37.08 72.23
CA ARG A 2 15.48 -36.26 71.51
C ARG A 2 15.03 -34.90 70.96
N VAL A 3 15.20 -33.93 71.86
CA VAL A 3 15.56 -32.53 71.61
C VAL A 3 16.92 -32.49 70.91
N ASN A 4 17.14 -31.53 69.99
CA ASN A 4 18.42 -30.83 69.92
C ASN A 4 18.30 -29.49 69.17
N PHE A 5 18.61 -28.43 69.91
CA PHE A 5 18.90 -27.08 69.47
C PHE A 5 20.26 -27.03 68.76
N CYS A 6 20.37 -26.24 67.70
CA CYS A 6 21.63 -25.56 67.38
C CYS A 6 21.36 -24.17 66.79
N LYS A 7 21.87 -23.17 67.50
CA LYS A 7 21.96 -21.76 67.11
C LYS A 7 23.13 -21.60 66.13
N LEU A 8 22.97 -20.76 65.11
CA LEU A 8 24.10 -20.06 64.46
C LEU A 8 23.63 -18.70 63.92
N LEU A 9 24.54 -17.74 64.04
CA LEU A 9 24.44 -16.28 64.06
C LEU A 9 24.15 -15.60 62.70
N PRO A 10 23.83 -14.28 62.71
CA PRO A 10 23.53 -13.51 61.50
C PRO A 10 24.81 -12.98 60.84
N CYS A 11 24.94 -13.18 59.53
CA CYS A 11 25.95 -12.51 58.72
C CYS A 11 25.28 -11.55 57.73
N VAL A 12 25.37 -10.27 58.07
CA VAL A 12 25.56 -9.09 57.21
C VAL A 12 25.29 -9.33 55.71
N ALA A 13 24.11 -8.92 55.24
CA ALA A 13 23.85 -8.73 53.81
C ALA A 13 24.26 -7.30 53.41
N PHE A 14 25.36 -7.20 52.65
CA PHE A 14 25.78 -5.98 51.96
C PHE A 14 24.70 -5.61 50.92
N ALA A 15 24.01 -4.50 51.17
CA ALA A 15 23.24 -3.78 50.17
C ALA A 15 24.19 -2.82 49.42
N GLY A 16 24.12 -2.79 48.10
CA GLY A 16 24.88 -1.81 47.32
C GLY A 16 25.02 -2.17 45.85
N VAL A 17 23.91 -2.03 45.13
CA VAL A 17 23.74 -2.30 43.70
C VAL A 17 24.75 -1.52 42.85
N MET A 18 25.60 -2.23 42.09
CA MET A 18 26.36 -1.63 41.00
C MET A 18 25.40 -1.28 39.86
N SER A 19 25.02 0.00 39.77
CA SER A 19 24.39 0.56 38.57
C SER A 19 25.44 0.65 37.47
N MET A 20 25.49 -0.37 36.61
CA MET A 20 26.06 -0.20 35.28
C MET A 20 25.05 0.53 34.41
N ALA A 21 25.25 1.83 34.25
CA ALA A 21 24.58 2.61 33.22
C ALA A 21 25.11 2.16 31.85
N VAL A 22 24.47 1.14 31.28
CA VAL A 22 24.64 0.80 29.87
C VAL A 22 23.91 1.87 29.08
N SER A 23 24.66 2.85 28.59
CA SER A 23 24.15 3.85 27.66
C SER A 23 23.91 3.17 26.32
N PHE A 24 22.70 2.68 26.10
CA PHE A 24 22.25 2.33 24.76
C PHE A 24 22.03 3.63 23.98
N SER A 25 22.99 3.97 23.14
CA SER A 25 22.77 4.90 22.03
C SER A 25 21.77 4.29 21.05
N SER A 26 20.48 4.38 21.35
CA SER A 26 19.42 4.21 20.34
C SER A 26 19.21 5.54 19.65
N ALA A 27 20.06 5.81 18.66
CA ALA A 27 19.82 6.83 17.65
C ALA A 27 20.05 6.20 16.26
N ALA A 28 19.31 5.14 15.99
CA ALA A 28 18.84 4.86 14.64
C ALA A 28 17.31 4.95 14.75
N ALA A 29 16.77 6.15 14.56
CA ALA A 29 15.40 6.26 14.14
C ALA A 29 15.33 5.46 12.83
N ALA A 30 14.78 4.26 12.89
CA ALA A 30 14.37 3.57 11.69
C ALA A 30 13.41 4.53 10.99
N ASP A 31 13.86 5.09 9.86
CA ASP A 31 13.01 5.84 8.93
C ASP A 31 11.86 4.90 8.58
N THR A 32 10.77 5.02 9.34
CA THR A 32 9.57 4.27 9.05
C THR A 32 9.09 4.87 7.74
N PRO A 33 9.11 4.11 6.63
CA PRO A 33 8.71 4.68 5.35
C PRO A 33 7.29 5.23 5.55
N THR A 34 7.05 6.47 5.10
CA THR A 34 5.68 6.99 5.07
C THR A 34 4.78 5.93 4.42
N PRO A 35 3.51 5.77 4.84
CA PRO A 35 2.66 4.66 4.39
C PRO A 35 2.59 4.49 2.86
N ALA A 36 2.86 5.56 2.11
CA ALA A 36 2.98 5.55 0.66
C ALA A 36 4.25 4.84 0.16
N THR A 37 5.42 5.06 0.77
CA THR A 37 6.69 4.44 0.34
C THR A 37 6.67 2.92 0.51
N ALA A 38 6.29 2.44 1.70
CA ALA A 38 6.18 1.00 1.97
C ALA A 38 5.17 0.30 1.05
N LEU A 39 4.08 0.99 0.68
CA LEU A 39 3.07 0.47 -0.23
C LEU A 39 3.66 0.15 -1.62
N TYR A 40 4.47 1.05 -2.19
CA TYR A 40 5.00 0.87 -3.53
C TYR A 40 6.20 -0.09 -3.57
N GLU A 41 7.00 -0.17 -2.52
CA GLU A 41 8.03 -1.20 -2.38
C GLU A 41 7.40 -2.60 -2.33
N GLN A 42 6.35 -2.76 -1.51
CA GLN A 42 5.61 -4.01 -1.45
C GLN A 42 4.96 -4.35 -2.81
N LEU A 43 4.44 -3.35 -3.51
CA LEU A 43 3.88 -3.53 -4.84
C LEU A 43 4.91 -4.02 -5.84
N GLU A 44 6.12 -3.44 -5.85
CA GLU A 44 7.18 -3.84 -6.76
C GLU A 44 7.61 -5.30 -6.51
N VAL A 45 7.75 -5.69 -5.24
CA VAL A 45 8.05 -7.09 -4.88
C VAL A 45 6.91 -8.03 -5.30
N PHE A 46 5.66 -7.63 -5.11
CA PHE A 46 4.50 -8.46 -5.42
C PHE A 46 4.23 -8.60 -6.93
N HIS A 47 4.34 -7.50 -7.68
CA HIS A 47 4.08 -7.45 -9.12
C HIS A 47 5.31 -7.86 -9.96
N GLY A 48 6.51 -7.77 -9.38
CA GLY A 48 7.78 -8.08 -10.02
C GLY A 48 8.41 -6.92 -10.80
N HIS A 49 7.72 -5.79 -10.96
CA HIS A 49 8.25 -4.54 -11.52
C HIS A 49 7.32 -3.36 -11.22
N VAL A 50 7.78 -2.14 -11.53
CA VAL A 50 6.95 -0.93 -11.50
C VAL A 50 6.45 -0.59 -12.90
N CYS A 51 5.14 -0.43 -13.06
CA CYS A 51 4.54 0.14 -14.26
C CYS A 51 3.37 1.06 -13.88
N ALA A 52 2.93 1.90 -14.82
CA ALA A 52 1.79 2.80 -14.58
C ALA A 52 0.53 2.02 -14.14
N GLY A 53 0.27 0.85 -14.74
CA GLY A 53 -0.88 0.02 -14.39
C GLY A 53 -0.85 -0.48 -12.95
N SER A 54 0.27 -1.04 -12.49
CA SER A 54 0.37 -1.51 -11.10
C SER A 54 0.22 -0.35 -10.11
N LEU A 55 0.80 0.82 -10.40
CA LEU A 55 0.62 2.03 -9.62
C LEU A 55 -0.85 2.49 -9.59
N PHE A 56 -1.55 2.50 -10.72
CA PHE A 56 -2.98 2.83 -10.77
C PHE A 56 -3.79 1.95 -9.82
N GLY A 57 -3.55 0.64 -9.83
CA GLY A 57 -4.23 -0.29 -8.94
C GLY A 57 -4.03 0.06 -7.47
N ALA A 58 -2.78 0.31 -7.06
CA ALA A 58 -2.45 0.66 -5.68
C ALA A 58 -3.11 1.98 -5.26
N ARG A 59 -3.10 2.98 -6.15
CA ARG A 59 -3.75 4.27 -5.92
C ARG A 59 -5.26 4.14 -5.78
N LEU A 60 -5.91 3.41 -6.68
CA LEU A 60 -7.35 3.14 -6.64
C LEU A 60 -7.73 2.42 -5.34
N GLY A 61 -7.06 1.31 -5.04
CA GLY A 61 -7.32 0.48 -3.87
C GLY A 61 -7.12 1.22 -2.55
N PHE A 62 -5.99 1.92 -2.42
CA PHE A 62 -5.69 2.68 -1.21
C PHE A 62 -6.68 3.84 -0.99
N ALA A 63 -6.96 4.63 -2.04
CA ALA A 63 -7.88 5.76 -1.93
C ALA A 63 -9.32 5.32 -1.59
N ALA A 64 -9.82 4.26 -2.22
CA ALA A 64 -11.15 3.72 -1.90
C ALA A 64 -11.23 3.18 -0.46
N LYS A 65 -10.18 2.47 -0.01
CA LYS A 65 -10.09 1.94 1.35
C LYS A 65 -10.11 3.04 2.40
N GLU A 66 -9.30 4.07 2.22
CA GLU A 66 -9.23 5.20 3.16
C GLU A 66 -10.53 6.01 3.17
N ALA A 67 -11.17 6.22 2.01
CA ALA A 67 -12.48 6.86 1.94
C ALA A 67 -13.57 6.07 2.68
N LEU A 68 -13.61 4.74 2.53
CA LEU A 68 -14.55 3.90 3.28
C LEU A 68 -14.29 3.97 4.79
N LYS A 69 -13.03 3.87 5.23
CA LYS A 69 -12.69 3.97 6.66
C LYS A 69 -13.10 5.33 7.23
N ALA A 70 -12.81 6.42 6.52
CA ALA A 70 -13.19 7.77 6.94
C ALA A 70 -14.72 7.93 7.02
N ALA A 71 -15.47 7.25 6.15
CA ALA A 71 -16.93 7.21 6.20
C ALA A 71 -17.52 6.24 7.25
N GLY A 72 -16.68 5.59 8.07
CA GLY A 72 -17.12 4.64 9.09
C GLY A 72 -17.43 3.24 8.56
N GLY A 73 -16.81 2.82 7.45
CA GLY A 73 -16.89 1.46 6.92
C GLY A 73 -16.40 0.42 7.93
N THR A 74 -17.18 -0.63 8.16
CA THR A 74 -16.88 -1.69 9.13
C THR A 74 -16.76 -3.06 8.47
N GLY A 75 -16.10 -4.00 9.16
CA GLY A 75 -15.90 -5.37 8.68
C GLY A 75 -14.80 -5.48 7.62
N LYS A 76 -14.82 -6.57 6.85
CA LYS A 76 -13.88 -6.78 5.74
C LYS A 76 -14.31 -5.96 4.53
N PHE A 77 -13.36 -5.69 3.64
CA PHE A 77 -13.65 -5.06 2.35
C PHE A 77 -13.76 -6.11 1.24
N LYS A 78 -14.69 -5.90 0.31
CA LYS A 78 -14.85 -6.63 -0.95
C LYS A 78 -14.66 -5.68 -2.11
N SER A 79 -13.96 -6.12 -3.15
CA SER A 79 -13.65 -5.33 -4.34
C SER A 79 -14.19 -5.98 -5.60
N ASN A 80 -14.71 -5.15 -6.50
CA ASN A 80 -15.00 -5.48 -7.88
C ASN A 80 -14.18 -4.55 -8.77
N TYR A 81 -13.38 -5.11 -9.67
CA TYR A 81 -12.59 -4.38 -10.65
C TYR A 81 -12.95 -4.81 -12.07
N TYR A 82 -12.92 -3.87 -13.02
CA TYR A 82 -13.54 -4.05 -14.34
C TYR A 82 -12.53 -4.09 -15.51
N ASP A 83 -11.29 -4.45 -15.23
CA ASP A 83 -10.21 -4.63 -16.22
C ASP A 83 -9.24 -5.73 -15.75
N LEU A 84 -8.91 -6.68 -16.61
CA LEU A 84 -7.95 -7.75 -16.30
C LEU A 84 -6.54 -7.36 -16.76
N SER A 85 -5.89 -6.47 -15.99
CA SER A 85 -4.52 -6.05 -16.27
C SER A 85 -3.71 -5.75 -15.00
N CYS A 86 -2.52 -5.15 -15.14
CA CYS A 86 -1.59 -4.83 -14.03
C CYS A 86 -2.23 -4.15 -12.79
N PRO A 87 -3.26 -3.28 -12.88
CA PRO A 87 -3.90 -2.69 -11.71
C PRO A 87 -4.49 -3.71 -10.74
N VAL A 88 -4.80 -4.94 -11.17
CA VAL A 88 -5.29 -6.00 -10.28
C VAL A 88 -4.34 -6.21 -9.10
N ASP A 89 -3.04 -6.33 -9.36
CA ASP A 89 -2.04 -6.54 -8.31
C ASP A 89 -1.89 -5.32 -7.41
N GLY A 90 -1.94 -4.13 -7.99
CA GLY A 90 -2.00 -2.89 -7.24
C GLY A 90 -3.19 -2.84 -6.28
N ILE A 91 -4.37 -3.25 -6.72
CA ILE A 91 -5.58 -3.30 -5.88
C ILE A 91 -5.41 -4.29 -4.74
N GLN A 92 -4.82 -5.46 -5.01
CA GLN A 92 -4.55 -6.46 -3.97
C GLN A 92 -3.70 -5.88 -2.84
N VAL A 93 -2.62 -5.16 -3.19
CA VAL A 93 -1.72 -4.52 -2.21
C VAL A 93 -2.39 -3.30 -1.56
N GLY A 94 -3.00 -2.41 -2.35
CA GLY A 94 -3.57 -1.15 -1.86
C GLY A 94 -4.83 -1.30 -1.01
N ALA A 95 -5.76 -2.16 -1.42
CA ALA A 95 -7.01 -2.39 -0.71
C ALA A 95 -6.95 -3.58 0.27
N GLY A 96 -5.98 -4.48 0.13
CA GLY A 96 -5.90 -5.72 0.93
C GLY A 96 -6.94 -6.78 0.50
N THR A 97 -7.57 -6.60 -0.65
CA THR A 97 -8.57 -7.51 -1.21
C THR A 97 -7.93 -8.39 -2.27
N THR A 98 -7.87 -9.70 -2.07
CA THR A 98 -7.10 -10.61 -2.92
C THR A 98 -7.97 -11.72 -3.50
N TYR A 99 -7.46 -12.42 -4.51
CA TYR A 99 -8.06 -13.67 -4.95
C TYR A 99 -8.05 -14.71 -3.82
N GLY A 100 -6.94 -14.81 -3.08
CA GLY A 100 -6.73 -15.79 -2.01
C GLY A 100 -7.69 -15.63 -0.83
N ASN A 101 -8.02 -14.40 -0.43
CA ASN A 101 -9.02 -14.14 0.61
C ASN A 101 -10.45 -14.04 0.07
N LYS A 102 -10.66 -14.36 -1.22
CA LYS A 102 -11.95 -14.32 -1.92
C LYS A 102 -12.61 -12.94 -1.82
N ALA A 103 -11.83 -11.87 -1.74
CA ALA A 103 -12.35 -10.51 -1.61
C ALA A 103 -12.14 -9.64 -2.85
N LEU A 104 -11.52 -10.17 -3.90
CA LEU A 104 -11.40 -9.54 -5.20
C LEU A 104 -12.14 -10.34 -6.27
N VAL A 105 -13.03 -9.65 -6.96
CA VAL A 105 -13.67 -10.12 -8.19
C VAL A 105 -13.21 -9.22 -9.32
N VAL A 106 -12.69 -9.81 -10.40
CA VAL A 106 -12.29 -9.09 -11.61
C VAL A 106 -13.21 -9.50 -12.75
N GLN A 107 -13.67 -8.52 -13.51
CA GLN A 107 -14.49 -8.73 -14.70
C GLN A 107 -13.85 -7.96 -15.84
N ASP A 108 -13.43 -8.65 -16.89
CA ASP A 108 -12.76 -8.00 -18.01
C ASP A 108 -13.77 -7.20 -18.85
N ARG A 109 -13.76 -5.87 -18.71
CA ARG A 109 -14.67 -4.95 -19.40
C ARG A 109 -13.94 -3.68 -19.88
N ASP A 110 -12.61 -3.71 -19.94
CA ASP A 110 -11.75 -2.58 -20.32
C ASP A 110 -12.06 -1.27 -19.56
N GLU A 111 -12.45 -1.37 -18.29
CA GLU A 111 -12.82 -0.22 -17.46
C GLU A 111 -11.97 -0.13 -16.19
N HIS A 112 -11.15 0.91 -16.06
CA HIS A 112 -10.38 1.22 -14.84
C HIS A 112 -11.29 1.80 -13.72
N ARG A 113 -12.32 1.05 -13.34
CA ARG A 113 -13.24 1.34 -12.24
C ARG A 113 -13.05 0.31 -11.14
N LEU A 114 -12.82 0.77 -9.92
CA LEU A 114 -12.85 -0.06 -8.71
C LEU A 114 -14.11 0.27 -7.90
N VAL A 115 -14.85 -0.75 -7.49
CA VAL A 115 -15.91 -0.63 -6.49
C VAL A 115 -15.49 -1.41 -5.25
N LEU A 116 -15.36 -0.72 -4.12
CA LEU A 116 -14.99 -1.30 -2.83
C LEU A 116 -16.19 -1.18 -1.87
N THR A 117 -16.53 -2.27 -1.19
CA THR A 117 -17.67 -2.34 -0.26
C THR A 117 -17.21 -2.84 1.10
N ALA A 118 -17.64 -2.17 2.16
CA ALA A 118 -17.50 -2.60 3.55
C ALA A 118 -18.61 -3.60 3.91
N GLU A 119 -18.26 -4.85 4.21
CA GLU A 119 -19.25 -5.90 4.47
C GLU A 119 -20.10 -5.65 5.71
N GLY A 120 -19.53 -5.02 6.75
CA GLY A 120 -20.19 -4.86 8.04
C GLY A 120 -21.41 -3.93 8.00
N ASN A 121 -21.42 -2.93 7.12
CA ASN A 121 -22.53 -1.97 7.01
C ASN A 121 -23.00 -1.73 5.55
N GLY A 122 -22.28 -2.26 4.56
CA GLY A 122 -22.60 -2.12 3.14
C GLY A 122 -22.28 -0.77 2.54
N LEU A 123 -21.49 0.08 3.23
CA LEU A 123 -20.97 1.31 2.62
C LEU A 123 -20.10 0.94 1.42
N THR A 124 -20.27 1.69 0.33
CA THR A 124 -19.59 1.42 -0.94
C THR A 124 -18.94 2.68 -1.47
N ALA A 125 -17.71 2.55 -1.96
CA ALA A 125 -16.96 3.59 -2.62
C ALA A 125 -16.61 3.13 -4.04
N GLU A 126 -16.85 4.01 -5.02
CA GLU A 126 -16.34 3.86 -6.37
C GLU A 126 -15.09 4.72 -6.54
N ALA A 127 -14.01 4.15 -7.04
CA ALA A 127 -12.78 4.85 -7.39
C ALA A 127 -12.51 4.70 -8.90
N ARG A 128 -12.18 5.83 -9.53
CA ARG A 128 -11.78 5.91 -10.94
C ARG A 128 -10.53 6.77 -11.07
N LEU A 129 -9.74 6.50 -12.10
CA LEU A 129 -8.61 7.37 -12.44
C LEU A 129 -9.13 8.75 -12.88
N THR A 130 -8.33 9.79 -12.59
CA THR A 130 -8.55 11.08 -13.24
C THR A 130 -8.07 11.01 -14.68
N ARG A 131 -8.62 11.89 -15.53
CA ARG A 131 -8.16 12.04 -16.91
C ARG A 131 -6.64 12.29 -17.00
N LYS A 132 -6.10 13.11 -16.10
CA LYS A 132 -4.66 13.39 -16.02
C LYS A 132 -3.87 12.11 -15.77
N ALA A 133 -4.32 11.25 -14.85
CA ALA A 133 -3.64 9.98 -14.58
C ALA A 133 -3.71 9.03 -15.78
N GLU A 134 -4.87 8.93 -16.44
CA GLU A 134 -5.03 8.11 -17.66
C GLU A 134 -4.10 8.57 -18.78
N GLU A 135 -4.04 9.88 -19.04
CA GLU A 135 -3.13 10.48 -20.04
C GLU A 135 -1.66 10.19 -19.71
N MET A 136 -1.26 10.25 -18.43
CA MET A 136 0.08 9.89 -17.99
C MET A 136 0.38 8.40 -18.22
N GLY A 137 -0.58 7.51 -17.95
CA GLY A 137 -0.45 6.07 -18.23
C GLY A 137 -0.26 5.78 -19.71
N LEU A 138 -1.10 6.39 -20.56
CA LEU A 138 -0.97 6.27 -22.02
C LEU A 138 0.39 6.79 -22.51
N ARG A 139 0.84 7.93 -21.97
CA ARG A 139 2.15 8.51 -22.28
C ARG A 139 3.29 7.55 -21.92
N THR A 140 3.28 6.92 -20.74
CA THR A 140 4.33 5.94 -20.39
C THR A 140 4.39 4.78 -21.36
N ARG A 141 3.23 4.28 -21.82
CA ARG A 141 3.15 3.21 -22.82
C ARG A 141 3.77 3.64 -24.15
N ASP A 142 3.46 4.84 -24.61
CA ASP A 142 3.95 5.35 -25.89
C ASP A 142 5.45 5.68 -25.85
N LEU A 143 5.93 6.26 -24.75
CA LEU A 143 7.36 6.47 -24.50
C LEU A 143 8.10 5.13 -24.43
N GLY A 144 7.53 4.13 -23.75
CA GLY A 144 8.11 2.79 -23.65
C GLY A 144 8.25 2.11 -25.01
N LYS A 145 7.27 2.27 -25.91
CA LYS A 145 7.36 1.79 -27.30
C LYS A 145 8.48 2.48 -28.06
N LYS A 146 8.59 3.81 -27.96
CA LYS A 146 9.65 4.60 -28.59
C LYS A 146 11.03 4.21 -28.07
N ALA A 147 11.19 4.09 -26.75
CA ALA A 147 12.44 3.69 -26.11
C ALA A 147 12.92 2.30 -26.55
N LYS A 148 12.00 1.34 -26.71
CA LYS A 148 12.30 -0.01 -27.22
C LYS A 148 12.77 -0.04 -28.67
N ALA A 149 12.35 0.93 -29.49
CA ALA A 149 12.77 1.05 -30.88
C ALA A 149 14.18 1.66 -31.03
N LEU A 150 14.74 2.24 -29.96
CA LEU A 150 16.06 2.85 -29.94
C LEU A 150 17.12 1.87 -29.44
N GLY A 151 18.37 2.07 -29.88
CA GLY A 151 19.52 1.30 -29.42
C GLY A 151 19.70 1.42 -27.90
N ALA A 152 20.06 0.30 -27.26
CA ALA A 152 20.37 0.27 -25.83
C ALA A 152 21.49 1.28 -25.50
N GLY A 153 21.30 2.08 -24.47
CA GLY A 153 22.27 3.10 -24.04
C GLY A 153 22.33 4.36 -24.91
N SER A 154 21.49 4.50 -25.95
CA SER A 154 21.44 5.75 -26.73
C SER A 154 20.97 6.92 -25.85
N PRO A 155 21.53 8.14 -26.02
CA PRO A 155 21.11 9.31 -25.24
C PRO A 155 19.62 9.61 -25.35
N ASP A 156 19.02 9.36 -26.52
CA ASP A 156 17.58 9.58 -26.71
C ASP A 156 16.73 8.55 -25.98
N ARG A 157 17.17 7.28 -25.91
CA ARG A 157 16.51 6.26 -25.10
C ARG A 157 16.53 6.65 -23.61
N GLN A 158 17.67 7.11 -23.10
CA GLN A 158 17.81 7.54 -21.71
C GLN A 158 16.87 8.71 -21.37
N LYS A 159 16.71 9.68 -22.28
CA LYS A 159 15.74 10.78 -22.09
C LYS A 159 14.30 10.27 -21.96
N LEU A 160 13.90 9.32 -22.81
CA LEU A 160 12.56 8.72 -22.74
C LEU A 160 12.36 7.91 -21.46
N GLU A 161 13.36 7.12 -21.06
CA GLU A 161 13.33 6.35 -19.81
C GLU A 161 13.27 7.26 -18.58
N GLN A 162 14.01 8.37 -18.57
CA GLN A 162 13.93 9.38 -17.51
C GLN A 162 12.55 10.02 -17.43
N GLU A 163 11.91 10.28 -18.57
CA GLU A 163 10.56 10.83 -18.61
C GLU A 163 9.52 9.83 -18.07
N ILE A 164 9.66 8.55 -18.40
CA ILE A 164 8.83 7.47 -17.83
C ILE A 164 9.00 7.44 -16.30
N GLU A 165 10.24 7.49 -15.82
CA GLU A 165 10.51 7.48 -14.37
C GLU A 165 9.91 8.70 -13.68
N ASN A 166 9.99 9.89 -14.28
CA ASN A 166 9.36 11.10 -13.74
C ASN A 166 7.84 10.93 -13.62
N ILE A 167 7.20 10.24 -14.57
CA ILE A 167 5.76 9.92 -14.48
C ILE A 167 5.49 8.94 -13.34
N TYR A 168 6.34 7.92 -13.15
CA TYR A 168 6.20 6.98 -12.03
C TYR A 168 6.35 7.68 -10.67
N ILE A 169 7.33 8.58 -10.54
CA ILE A 169 7.51 9.41 -9.35
C ILE A 169 6.25 10.24 -9.08
N TRP A 170 5.69 10.89 -10.12
CA TRP A 170 4.44 11.65 -9.98
C TRP A 170 3.28 10.74 -9.54
N LEU A 171 3.09 9.57 -10.15
CA LEU A 171 2.02 8.65 -9.77
C LEU A 171 2.15 8.17 -8.31
N LYS A 172 3.37 7.96 -7.83
CA LYS A 172 3.65 7.56 -6.45
C LYS A 172 3.34 8.69 -5.45
N THR A 173 3.71 9.92 -5.79
CA THR A 173 3.80 11.04 -4.83
C THR A 173 2.69 12.09 -4.94
N ALA A 174 1.98 12.17 -6.08
CA ALA A 174 0.93 13.16 -6.28
C ALA A 174 -0.18 13.05 -5.22
N PRO A 175 -0.88 14.15 -4.90
CA PRO A 175 -2.06 14.11 -4.04
C PRO A 175 -3.10 13.10 -4.54
N ALA A 176 -3.82 12.44 -3.63
CA ALA A 176 -4.80 11.40 -3.97
C ALA A 176 -5.82 11.89 -5.03
N GLY A 177 -6.38 13.09 -4.82
CA GLY A 177 -7.37 13.70 -5.72
C GLY A 177 -6.86 14.09 -7.11
N GLU A 178 -5.54 14.17 -7.32
CA GLU A 178 -4.97 14.37 -8.66
C GLU A 178 -4.93 13.08 -9.48
N VAL A 179 -4.91 11.93 -8.82
CA VAL A 179 -4.75 10.62 -9.48
C VAL A 179 -6.07 9.84 -9.50
N VAL A 180 -6.86 9.92 -8.42
CA VAL A 180 -8.06 9.14 -8.22
C VAL A 180 -9.22 10.03 -7.80
N LYS A 181 -10.36 9.86 -8.46
CA LYS A 181 -11.65 10.39 -8.01
C LYS A 181 -12.40 9.29 -7.26
N VAL A 182 -12.73 9.54 -5.99
CA VAL A 182 -13.54 8.63 -5.17
C VAL A 182 -14.95 9.21 -4.99
N THR A 183 -15.98 8.38 -5.20
CA THR A 183 -17.38 8.72 -4.99
C THR A 183 -18.01 7.71 -4.06
N MET A 184 -18.62 8.18 -2.97
CA MET A 184 -19.40 7.32 -2.08
C MET A 184 -20.73 6.97 -2.75
N LEU A 185 -21.05 5.68 -2.85
CA LEU A 185 -22.30 5.20 -3.42
C LEU A 185 -23.32 5.04 -2.29
N ASN A 186 -24.40 5.82 -2.35
CA ASN A 186 -25.50 5.68 -1.41
C ASN A 186 -26.21 4.35 -1.65
N LYS A 187 -26.44 3.59 -0.57
CA LYS A 187 -27.33 2.42 -0.58
C LYS A 187 -28.72 2.93 -1.01
N LYS A 188 -29.19 2.57 -2.21
CA LYS A 188 -30.64 2.48 -2.41
C LYS A 188 -31.09 1.38 -1.46
N LEU A 189 -31.72 1.76 -0.34
CA LEU A 189 -32.50 0.84 0.48
C LEU A 189 -33.44 0.10 -0.50
N LYS A 190 -33.21 -1.21 -0.69
CA LYS A 190 -34.25 -2.07 -1.25
C LYS A 190 -35.41 -1.96 -0.26
N ARG A 191 -36.46 -1.25 -0.69
CA ARG A 191 -37.78 -1.36 -0.07
C ARG A 191 -38.31 -2.77 -0.30
#